data_AF-A0AAN5FTH9-F1
#
_entry.id   AF-A0AAN5FTH9-F1
#
_cell.length_a   1.000
_cell.length_b   1.000
_cell.length_c   1.000
_cell.angle_alpha   90.00
_cell.angle_beta   90.00
_cell.angle_gamma   90.00
#
_symmetry.space_group_name_H-M   'P 1'
#
loop_
_entity.id
_entity.type
_entity.pdbx_description
1 polymer ?
#
loop_
_entity_poly.entity_id
_entity_poly.type
_entity_poly.pdbx_seq_one_letter_code
_entity_poly.pdbx_strand_id
1 'polypeptide(L)'
;MKNLKKFIPPVKKPRLSGWLLTSVLLLGTIGLVSPQQLPVVVYKLSLITLAAVLGYWLDRSLFPKARPGQYLKHDDRMMADGRFPVQPGLHLVFSAALIRRALIVAAVCLAVATGL
;
A
#
# COMPACT_ATOMS: atom_id res chain seq x y z
N MET A 1 -27.51 -21.48 -26.45
CA MET A 1 -26.48 -20.45 -26.17
C MET A 1 -26.74 -19.69 -24.86
N LYS A 2 -26.85 -20.36 -23.69
CA LYS A 2 -27.18 -19.70 -22.41
C LYS A 2 -26.38 -20.16 -21.17
N ASN A 3 -25.44 -21.10 -21.30
CA ASN A 3 -24.82 -21.77 -20.13
C ASN A 3 -23.32 -21.53 -19.92
N LEU A 4 -22.70 -20.49 -20.50
CA LEU A 4 -21.27 -20.20 -20.32
C LEU A 4 -20.95 -19.05 -19.33
N LYS A 5 -21.95 -18.31 -18.83
CA LYS A 5 -21.71 -17.21 -17.87
C LYS A 5 -21.55 -17.65 -16.40
N LYS A 6 -21.64 -18.95 -16.09
CA LYS A 6 -21.70 -19.45 -14.70
C LYS A 6 -20.35 -19.75 -14.05
N PHE A 7 -19.24 -19.70 -14.79
CA PHE A 7 -17.91 -20.12 -14.30
C PHE A 7 -16.93 -18.97 -14.03
N ILE A 8 -17.32 -17.72 -14.26
CA ILE A 8 -16.46 -16.58 -13.98
C ILE A 8 -16.96 -15.95 -12.67
N PRO A 9 -16.27 -16.14 -11.52
CA PRO A 9 -16.61 -15.38 -10.33
C PRO A 9 -16.57 -13.88 -10.68
N PRO A 10 -17.52 -13.06 -10.21
CA PRO A 10 -17.50 -11.64 -10.50
C PRO A 10 -16.15 -11.08 -10.06
N VAL A 11 -15.31 -10.72 -11.03
CA VAL A 11 -14.01 -10.11 -10.78
C VAL A 11 -14.32 -8.78 -10.09
N LYS A 12 -14.19 -8.79 -8.76
CA LYS A 12 -14.38 -7.60 -7.94
C LYS A 12 -13.30 -6.63 -8.40
N LYS A 13 -13.70 -5.61 -9.17
CA LYS A 13 -12.76 -4.64 -9.75
C LYS A 13 -11.84 -4.16 -8.62
N PRO A 14 -10.51 -4.36 -8.71
CA PRO A 14 -9.61 -3.85 -7.69
C PRO A 14 -9.87 -2.35 -7.56
N ARG A 15 -10.04 -1.84 -6.34
CA ARG A 15 -10.38 -0.43 -6.09
C ARG A 15 -9.38 0.55 -6.74
N LEU A 16 -8.16 0.06 -7.01
CA LEU A 16 -7.05 0.80 -7.60
C LEU A 16 -6.85 0.54 -9.11
N SER A 17 -7.78 -0.15 -9.77
CA SER A 17 -7.68 -0.48 -11.20
C SER A 17 -7.59 0.75 -12.11
N GLY A 18 -8.31 1.84 -11.77
CA GLY A 18 -8.21 3.10 -12.51
C GLY A 18 -6.80 3.69 -12.44
N TRP A 19 -6.20 3.74 -11.26
CA TRP A 19 -4.83 4.22 -11.06
C TRP A 19 -3.79 3.35 -11.77
N LEU A 20 -4.00 2.03 -11.79
CA LEU A 20 -3.12 1.11 -12.52
C LEU A 20 -3.15 1.41 -14.03
N LEU A 21 -4.35 1.61 -14.60
CA LEU A 21 -4.51 1.93 -16.02
C LEU A 21 -3.81 3.25 -16.37
N THR A 22 -4.01 4.28 -15.55
CA THR A 22 -3.34 5.58 -15.73
C THR A 22 -1.81 5.43 -15.67
N SER A 23 -1.28 4.68 -14.71
CA SER A 23 0.17 4.45 -14.58
C SER A 23 0.77 3.76 -15.82
N VAL A 24 0.11 2.73 -16.35
CA VAL A 24 0.54 2.04 -17.58
C VAL A 24 0.50 2.98 -18.77
N LEU A 25 -0.53 3.81 -18.89
CA LEU A 25 -0.66 4.78 -19.97
C LEU A 25 0.48 5.81 -19.93
N LEU A 26 0.79 6.37 -18.75
CA LEU A 26 1.90 7.31 -18.58
C LEU A 26 3.25 6.67 -18.92
N LEU A 27 3.50 5.44 -18.47
CA LEU A 27 4.72 4.69 -18.81
C LEU A 27 4.83 4.47 -20.34
N GLY A 28 3.71 4.15 -20.99
CA GLY A 28 3.65 4.03 -22.45
C GLY A 28 3.97 5.36 -23.15
N THR A 29 3.41 6.47 -22.68
CA THR A 29 3.71 7.80 -23.22
C THR A 29 5.19 8.15 -23.07
N ILE A 30 5.82 7.87 -21.93
CA ILE A 30 7.26 8.09 -21.72
C ILE A 30 8.08 7.25 -22.72
N GLY A 31 7.70 5.98 -22.92
CA GLY A 31 8.38 5.10 -23.88
C GLY A 31 8.31 5.60 -25.32
N LEU A 32 7.20 6.23 -25.71
CA LEU A 32 7.02 6.80 -27.06
C LEU A 32 7.77 8.13 -27.25
N VAL A 33 7.74 9.01 -26.24
CA VAL A 33 8.33 10.36 -26.33
C VAL A 33 9.83 10.35 -26.03
N SER A 34 10.30 9.48 -25.15
CA SER A 34 11.68 9.44 -24.66
C SER A 34 12.09 8.02 -24.26
N PRO A 35 12.29 7.10 -25.22
CA PRO A 35 12.59 5.69 -24.94
C PRO A 35 13.86 5.50 -24.11
N GLN A 36 14.83 6.39 -24.27
CA GLN A 36 16.07 6.41 -23.49
C GLN A 36 15.87 6.65 -21.98
N GLN A 37 14.71 7.17 -21.56
CA GLN A 37 14.39 7.40 -20.14
C GLN A 37 13.77 6.19 -19.46
N LEU A 38 13.34 5.15 -20.20
CA LEU A 38 12.74 3.96 -19.62
C LEU A 38 13.64 3.28 -18.57
N PRO A 39 14.96 3.09 -18.81
CA PRO A 39 15.85 2.52 -17.80
C PRO A 39 15.91 3.37 -16.51
N VAL A 40 15.92 4.70 -16.65
CA VAL A 40 15.98 5.63 -15.51
C VAL A 40 14.68 5.59 -14.69
N VAL A 41 13.52 5.51 -15.36
CA VAL A 41 12.22 5.40 -14.69
C VAL A 41 12.11 4.08 -13.95
N VAL A 42 12.51 2.96 -14.57
CA VAL A 42 12.52 1.63 -13.92
C VAL A 42 13.46 1.63 -12.71
N TYR A 43 14.63 2.25 -12.82
CA TYR A 43 15.57 2.38 -11.72
C TYR A 43 14.96 3.16 -10.54
N LYS A 44 14.38 4.34 -10.81
CA LYS A 44 13.72 5.17 -9.78
C LYS A 44 12.55 4.45 -9.11
N LEU A 45 11.70 3.78 -9.90
CA LEU A 45 10.58 2.98 -9.38
C LEU A 45 11.07 1.81 -8.51
N SER A 46 12.14 1.14 -8.93
CA SER A 46 12.73 0.04 -8.16
C SER A 46 13.23 0.53 -6.80
N LEU A 47 13.92 1.66 -6.77
CA LEU A 47 14.41 2.26 -5.52
C LEU A 47 13.26 2.67 -4.59
N ILE A 48 12.23 3.34 -5.09
CA ILE A 48 11.06 3.72 -4.27
C ILE A 48 10.35 2.47 -3.73
N THR A 49 10.23 1.42 -4.55
CA THR A 49 9.60 0.17 -4.12
C THR A 49 10.42 -0.52 -3.03
N LEU A 50 11.75 -0.58 -3.19
CA LEU A 50 12.65 -1.10 -2.17
C LEU A 50 12.59 -0.26 -0.89
N ALA A 51 12.55 1.07 -1.00
CA ALA A 51 12.40 1.98 0.13
C ALA A 51 11.12 1.71 0.92
N ALA A 52 9.99 1.52 0.23
CA ALA A 52 8.71 1.20 0.86
C ALA A 52 8.75 -0.16 1.60
N VAL A 53 9.37 -1.18 0.98
CA VAL A 53 9.56 -2.49 1.60
C VAL A 53 10.44 -2.35 2.85
N LEU A 54 11.58 -1.67 2.75
CA LEU A 54 12.48 -1.43 3.87
C LEU A 54 11.81 -0.65 5.00
N GLY A 55 11.08 0.43 4.69
CA GLY A 55 10.35 1.22 5.69
C GLY A 55 9.29 0.39 6.43
N TYR A 56 8.61 -0.52 5.73
CA TYR A 56 7.68 -1.45 6.35
C TYR A 56 8.38 -2.45 7.28
N TRP A 57 9.49 -3.05 6.84
CA TRP A 57 10.26 -3.96 7.67
C TRP A 57 10.87 -3.26 8.88
N LEU A 58 11.33 -2.03 8.71
CA LEU A 58 11.89 -1.21 9.79
C LEU A 58 10.86 -0.93 10.89
N ASP A 59 9.64 -0.50 10.54
CA ASP A 59 8.56 -0.32 11.52
C ASP A 59 8.24 -1.63 12.26
N ARG A 60 8.23 -2.77 11.56
CA ARG A 60 7.92 -4.08 12.15
C ARG A 60 9.03 -4.60 13.07
N SER A 61 10.29 -4.33 12.74
CA SER A 61 11.47 -4.74 13.54
C SER A 61 11.66 -3.87 14.77
N LEU A 62 11.42 -2.55 14.67
CA LEU A 62 11.51 -1.63 15.80
C LEU A 62 10.38 -1.82 16.82
N PHE A 63 9.18 -2.20 16.36
CA PHE A 63 7.98 -2.25 17.20
C PHE A 63 7.23 -3.59 17.14
N PRO A 64 7.84 -4.70 17.61
CA PRO A 64 7.23 -6.02 17.51
C PRO A 64 5.91 -6.16 18.31
N LYS A 65 5.75 -5.40 19.40
CA LYS A 65 4.61 -5.47 20.33
C LYS A 65 3.61 -4.30 20.24
N ALA A 66 3.83 -3.33 19.35
CA ALA A 66 3.00 -2.13 19.21
C ALA A 66 2.44 -2.01 17.79
N ARG A 67 1.79 -3.08 17.32
CA ARG A 67 1.17 -3.15 15.99
C ARG A 67 -0.22 -2.53 16.03
N PRO A 68 -0.62 -1.74 15.02
CA PRO A 68 -1.95 -1.09 14.98
C PRO A 68 -3.12 -2.07 15.17
N GLY A 69 -2.98 -3.31 14.68
CA GLY A 69 -4.02 -4.34 14.81
C GLY A 69 -4.31 -4.77 16.25
N GLN A 70 -3.36 -4.58 17.18
CA GLN A 70 -3.55 -4.94 18.59
C GLN A 70 -4.50 -4.00 19.33
N TYR A 71 -4.73 -2.80 18.79
CA TYR A 71 -5.62 -1.80 19.38
C TYR A 71 -7.06 -1.87 18.83
N LEU A 72 -7.34 -2.84 17.95
CA LEU A 72 -8.67 -3.06 17.37
C LEU A 72 -9.50 -3.99 18.27
N LYS A 73 -10.80 -3.75 18.34
CA LYS A 73 -11.75 -4.65 19.00
C LYS A 73 -11.97 -5.88 18.12
N HIS A 74 -11.70 -7.05 18.67
CA HIS A 74 -11.89 -8.34 17.99
C HIS A 74 -13.27 -8.89 18.37
N ASP A 75 -14.29 -8.44 17.64
CA ASP A 75 -15.69 -8.84 17.84
C ASP A 75 -16.17 -9.59 16.60
N ASP A 76 -16.44 -10.89 16.74
CA ASP A 76 -16.72 -11.80 15.61
C ASP A 76 -17.88 -11.33 14.73
N ARG A 77 -18.91 -10.74 15.36
CA ARG A 77 -20.07 -10.18 14.64
C ARG A 77 -19.68 -8.98 13.77
N MET A 78 -18.83 -8.10 14.27
CA MET A 78 -18.40 -6.91 13.53
C MET A 78 -17.37 -7.24 12.46
N MET A 79 -16.51 -8.23 12.70
CA MET A 79 -15.56 -8.71 11.70
C MET A 79 -16.26 -9.38 10.51
N ALA A 80 -17.38 -10.09 10.73
CA ALA A 80 -18.21 -10.64 9.66
C ALA A 80 -18.79 -9.55 8.74
N ASP A 81 -19.11 -8.38 9.30
CA ASP A 81 -19.55 -7.19 8.56
C ASP A 81 -18.38 -6.39 7.94
N GLY A 82 -17.13 -6.81 8.12
CA GLY A 82 -15.93 -6.08 7.67
C GLY A 82 -15.65 -4.80 8.46
N ARG A 83 -16.21 -4.66 9.66
CA ARG A 83 -15.99 -3.51 10.56
C ARG A 83 -14.95 -3.86 11.62
N PHE A 84 -13.93 -3.02 11.74
CA PHE A 84 -12.85 -3.17 12.71
C PHE A 84 -12.75 -1.91 13.58
N PRO A 85 -13.63 -1.73 14.58
CA PRO A 85 -13.59 -0.55 15.44
C PRO A 85 -12.36 -0.59 16.36
N VAL A 86 -11.82 0.58 16.67
CA VAL A 86 -10.73 0.75 17.64
C VAL A 86 -11.28 0.54 19.05
N GLN A 87 -10.50 -0.11 19.92
CA GLN A 87 -10.91 -0.36 21.31
C GLN A 87 -11.10 0.99 22.06
N PRO A 88 -12.19 1.15 22.82
CA PRO A 88 -12.45 2.38 23.57
C PRO A 88 -11.27 2.73 24.49
N GLY A 89 -10.85 4.00 24.47
CA GLY A 89 -9.70 4.48 25.26
C GLY A 89 -8.33 4.32 24.60
N LEU A 90 -8.21 3.57 23.50
CA LEU A 90 -6.93 3.34 22.80
C LEU A 90 -6.78 4.16 21.50
N HIS A 91 -7.74 5.04 21.19
CA HIS A 91 -7.75 5.84 19.96
C HIS A 91 -6.48 6.67 19.76
N LEU A 92 -5.95 7.28 20.83
CA LEU A 92 -4.73 8.08 20.76
C LEU A 92 -3.50 7.22 20.46
N VAL A 93 -3.37 6.07 21.14
CA VAL A 93 -2.25 5.14 20.93
C VAL A 93 -2.32 4.52 19.53
N PHE A 94 -3.53 4.19 19.06
CA PHE A 94 -3.75 3.71 17.70
C PHE A 94 -3.35 4.76 16.66
N SER A 95 -3.82 6.00 16.79
CA SER A 95 -3.45 7.10 15.88
C SER A 95 -1.95 7.38 15.91
N ALA A 96 -1.34 7.41 17.09
CA ALA A 96 0.10 7.59 17.23
C ALA A 96 0.91 6.46 16.55
N ALA A 97 0.45 5.21 16.67
CA ALA A 97 1.08 4.07 15.99
C ALA A 97 0.96 4.17 14.46
N LEU A 98 -0.18 4.65 13.94
CA LEU A 98 -0.37 4.89 12.51
C LEU A 98 0.54 6.02 12.01
N ILE A 99 0.62 7.14 12.74
CA ILE A 99 1.47 8.29 12.40
C ILE A 99 2.94 7.87 12.40
N ARG A 100 3.39 7.12 13.42
CA ARG A 100 4.75 6.60 13.48
C ARG A 100 5.11 5.79 12.23
N ARG A 101 4.26 4.85 11.84
CA ARG A 101 4.50 4.03 10.64
C ARG A 101 4.53 4.89 9.37
N ALA A 102 3.64 5.88 9.27
CA ALA A 102 3.63 6.81 8.15
C ALA A 102 4.93 7.64 8.09
N LEU A 103 5.41 8.15 9.23
CA LEU A 103 6.65 8.93 9.32
C LEU A 103 7.89 8.10 8.99
N ILE A 104 8.00 6.87 9.49
CA ILE A 104 9.14 5.99 9.18
C ILE A 104 9.18 5.68 7.68
N VAL A 105 8.05 5.30 7.09
CA VAL A 105 7.98 5.01 5.65
C VAL A 105 8.26 6.26 4.82
N ALA A 106 7.72 7.42 5.22
CA ALA A 106 7.97 8.69 4.54
C ALA A 106 9.45 9.08 4.61
N ALA A 107 10.09 8.97 5.78
CA ALA A 107 11.51 9.28 5.95
C ALA A 107 12.41 8.39 5.09
N VAL A 108 12.14 7.07 5.04
CA VAL A 108 12.90 6.13 4.20
C VAL A 108 12.69 6.44 2.72
N CYS A 109 11.45 6.68 2.27
CA CYS A 109 11.17 7.04 0.88
C CYS A 109 11.82 8.38 0.48
N LEU A 110 11.76 9.40 1.35
CA LEU A 110 12.38 10.69 1.10
C LEU A 110 13.90 10.57 1.04
N ALA A 111 14.53 9.87 1.99
CA ALA A 111 15.98 9.66 2.00
C ALA A 111 16.48 8.99 0.71
N VAL A 112 15.75 7.98 0.22
CA VAL A 112 16.08 7.31 -1.04
C VAL A 112 15.82 8.20 -2.26
N ALA A 113 14.77 9.03 -2.22
CA ALA A 113 14.44 9.94 -3.31
C ALA A 113 15.39 11.14 -3.40
N THR A 114 15.93 11.63 -2.28
CA THR A 114 16.84 12.79 -2.23
C THR A 114 18.32 12.40 -2.31
N GLY A 115 18.68 11.16 -1.96
CA GLY A 115 20.05 10.66 -2.11
C GLY A 115 20.45 10.36 -3.56
N LEU A 116 19.74 10.94 -4.53
CA LEU A 116 19.69 10.59 -5.94
C LEU A 116 19.87 11.84 -6.79
#